data_AF-A0A2Z6ESB9-F1
#
_entry.id   AF-A0A2Z6ESB9-F1
#
_cell.length_a   1.000
_cell.length_b   1.000
_cell.length_c   1.000
_cell.angle_alpha   90.00
_cell.angle_beta   90.00
_cell.angle_gamma   90.00
#
_symmetry.space_group_name_H-M   'P 1'
#
loop_
_entity.id
_entity.type
_entity.pdbx_description
1 polymer ?
#
loop_
_entity_poly.entity_id
_entity_poly.type
_entity_poly.pdbx_seq_one_letter_code
_entity_poly.pdbx_strand_id
1 'polypeptide(L)'
;MIEIIQKYQNSIAGLIAIAGWIVTYQLNVLKDRKNKQRDLITAHLLDAYRKLESASSRGKLTENQIANVESAIADIQIFGSKELITAIEKFMVDFMLNKNIDLSGILGLLREDVRSALHLPRTNSAVRHFRL
;
A
#
# COMPACT_ATOMS: atom_id res chain seq x y z
N MET A 1 39.32 45.50 -9.60
CA MET A 1 39.01 44.06 -9.38
C MET A 1 37.79 43.87 -8.47
N ILE A 2 37.69 44.59 -7.35
CA ILE A 2 36.57 44.51 -6.40
C ILE A 2 35.22 44.96 -7.00
N GLU A 3 35.18 46.04 -7.79
CA GLU A 3 33.94 46.53 -8.43
C GLU A 3 33.33 45.54 -9.44
N ILE A 4 34.17 44.77 -10.14
CA ILE A 4 33.71 43.75 -11.10
C ILE A 4 33.00 42.62 -10.34
N ILE A 5 33.60 42.15 -9.24
CA ILE A 5 33.03 41.08 -8.41
C ILE A 5 31.67 41.53 -7.84
N GLN A 6 31.56 42.78 -7.39
CA GLN A 6 30.34 43.33 -6.79
C GLN A 6 29.21 43.49 -7.80
N LYS A 7 29.53 43.80 -9.06
CA LYS A 7 28.55 43.86 -10.17
C LYS A 7 27.94 42.49 -10.50
N TYR A 8 28.73 41.42 -10.43
CA TYR A 8 28.26 40.05 -10.74
C TYR A 8 27.75 39.28 -9.51
N GLN A 9 28.01 39.74 -8.29
CA GLN A 9 27.59 39.10 -7.05
C GLN A 9 26.07 38.83 -7.00
N ASN A 10 25.25 39.80 -7.41
CA ASN A 10 23.79 39.66 -7.40
C ASN A 10 23.29 38.71 -8.50
N SER A 11 23.94 38.67 -9.66
CA SER A 11 23.61 37.74 -10.75
C SER A 11 23.97 36.30 -10.39
N ILE A 12 25.12 36.09 -9.74
CA ILE A 12 25.55 34.77 -9.25
C ILE A 12 24.60 34.27 -8.16
N ALA A 13 24.24 35.14 -7.20
CA ALA A 13 23.27 34.80 -6.18
C ALA A 13 21.90 34.42 -6.78
N GLY A 14 21.43 35.16 -7.79
CA GLY A 14 20.20 34.84 -8.51
C GLY A 14 20.25 33.48 -9.22
N LEU A 15 21.37 33.16 -9.88
CA LEU A 15 21.56 31.86 -10.54
C LEU A 15 21.58 30.71 -9.53
N ILE A 16 22.25 30.89 -8.39
CA ILE A 16 22.26 29.88 -7.31
C ILE A 16 20.85 29.69 -6.75
N ALA A 17 20.09 30.77 -6.55
CA ALA A 17 18.72 30.70 -6.07
C ALA A 17 17.80 29.94 -7.04
N ILE A 18 17.91 30.21 -8.35
CA ILE A 18 17.14 29.51 -9.38
C ILE A 18 17.53 28.04 -9.44
N ALA A 19 18.82 27.72 -9.42
CA ALA A 19 19.30 26.34 -9.41
C ALA A 19 18.80 25.59 -8.17
N GLY A 20 18.86 26.22 -6.99
CA GLY A 20 18.33 25.66 -5.75
C GLY A 20 16.83 25.38 -5.82
N TRP A 21 16.04 26.31 -6.39
CA TRP A 21 14.60 26.13 -6.59
C TRP A 21 14.27 24.98 -7.53
N ILE A 22 15.02 24.82 -8.62
CA ILE A 22 14.82 23.73 -9.58
C ILE A 22 15.09 22.39 -8.91
N VAL A 23 16.20 22.27 -8.16
CA VAL A 23 16.55 21.03 -7.46
C VAL A 23 15.49 20.66 -6.42
N THR A 24 15.04 21.61 -5.59
CA THR A 24 14.01 21.35 -4.59
C THR A 24 12.68 20.98 -5.22
N TYR A 25 12.30 21.64 -6.31
CA TYR A 25 11.08 21.29 -7.06
C TYR A 25 11.12 19.85 -7.58
N GLN A 26 12.23 19.43 -8.19
CA GLN A 26 12.35 18.07 -8.71
C GLN A 26 12.29 17.02 -7.59
N LEU A 27 12.96 17.27 -6.46
CA LEU A 27 12.90 16.40 -5.29
C LEU A 27 11.47 16.31 -4.73
N ASN A 28 10.73 17.42 -4.70
CA ASN A 28 9.34 17.44 -4.27
C ASN A 28 8.44 16.62 -5.20
N VAL A 29 8.57 16.80 -6.53
CA VAL A 29 7.78 16.02 -7.51
C VAL A 29 8.04 14.52 -7.37
N LEU A 30 9.30 14.11 -7.18
CA LEU A 30 9.65 12.70 -6.98
C LEU A 30 9.05 12.15 -5.68
N LYS A 31 9.13 12.92 -4.60
CA LYS A 31 8.55 12.55 -3.30
C LYS A 31 7.02 12.47 -3.36
N ASP A 32 6.36 13.41 -4.02
CA ASP A 32 4.91 13.46 -4.16
C ASP A 32 4.38 12.28 -4.99
N ARG A 33 5.07 11.91 -6.08
CA ARG A 33 4.74 10.71 -6.86
C ARG A 33 4.84 9.46 -6.00
N LYS A 34 5.92 9.31 -5.23
CA LYS A 34 6.11 8.16 -4.34
C LYS A 34 5.06 8.11 -3.24
N ASN A 35 4.72 9.24 -2.64
CA ASN A 35 3.67 9.32 -1.62
C ASN A 35 2.32 8.94 -2.21
N LYS A 36 1.95 9.51 -3.36
CA LYS A 36 0.67 9.21 -4.01
C LYS A 36 0.54 7.75 -4.44
N GLN A 37 1.63 7.15 -4.94
CA GLN A 37 1.68 5.72 -5.23
C GLN A 37 1.44 4.88 -3.97
N ARG A 38 2.11 5.22 -2.86
CA ARG A 38 1.93 4.51 -1.58
C ARG A 38 0.52 4.67 -1.02
N ASP A 39 -0.07 5.85 -1.13
CA ASP A 39 -1.43 6.12 -0.67
C ASP A 39 -2.45 5.28 -1.44
N LEU A 40 -2.30 5.18 -2.77
CA LEU A 40 -3.15 4.34 -3.62
C LEU A 40 -3.04 2.86 -3.24
N ILE A 41 -1.81 2.33 -3.13
CA ILE A 41 -1.57 0.94 -2.72
C ILE A 41 -2.22 0.66 -1.36
N THR A 42 -2.01 1.56 -0.39
CA THR A 42 -2.55 1.39 0.97
C THR A 42 -4.07 1.39 0.98
N ALA A 43 -4.71 2.28 0.21
CA ALA A 43 -6.16 2.34 0.10
C ALA A 43 -6.73 1.04 -0.48
N HIS A 44 -6.16 0.53 -1.57
CA HIS A 44 -6.61 -0.72 -2.19
C HIS A 44 -6.40 -1.93 -1.27
N LEU A 45 -5.26 -2.02 -0.57
CA LEU A 45 -5.01 -3.11 0.37
C LEU A 45 -5.93 -3.06 1.59
N LEU A 46 -6.24 -1.85 2.09
CA LEU A 46 -7.20 -1.67 3.19
C LEU A 46 -8.62 -2.07 2.78
N ASP A 47 -9.04 -1.72 1.57
CA ASP A 47 -10.36 -2.12 1.07
C ASP A 47 -10.44 -3.63 0.81
N ALA A 48 -9.38 -4.23 0.25
CA ALA A 48 -9.27 -5.68 0.13
C ALA A 48 -9.35 -6.38 1.50
N TYR A 49 -8.68 -5.84 2.52
CA TYR A 49 -8.74 -6.36 3.88
C TYR A 49 -10.16 -6.35 4.42
N ARG A 50 -10.87 -5.22 4.29
CA ARG A 50 -12.27 -5.09 4.74
C ARG A 50 -13.21 -6.06 4.02
N LYS A 51 -13.06 -6.19 2.71
CA LYS A 51 -13.85 -7.13 1.89
C LYS A 51 -13.62 -8.58 2.35
N LEU A 52 -12.37 -9.01 2.50
CA LEU A 52 -12.02 -10.36 2.96
C LEU A 52 -12.44 -10.62 4.41
N GLU A 53 -12.24 -9.67 5.32
CA GLU A 53 -12.68 -9.78 6.71
C GLU A 53 -14.19 -10.01 6.78
N SER A 54 -14.97 -9.25 6.02
CA SER A 54 -16.43 -9.34 5.98
C SER A 54 -16.95 -10.71 5.51
N ALA A 55 -16.15 -11.42 4.71
CA ALA A 55 -16.44 -12.74 4.17
C ALA A 55 -15.93 -13.87 5.07
N SER A 56 -14.75 -13.73 5.66
CA SER A 56 -14.08 -14.76 6.48
C SER A 56 -14.85 -15.21 7.73
N SER A 57 -15.87 -14.45 8.14
CA SER A 57 -16.57 -14.66 9.42
C SER A 57 -18.04 -15.09 9.24
N ARG A 58 -18.45 -15.58 8.06
CA ARG A 58 -19.84 -15.99 7.78
C ARG A 58 -19.95 -17.45 7.31
N GLY A 59 -20.95 -18.17 7.82
CA GLY A 59 -21.19 -19.58 7.47
C GLY A 59 -21.75 -19.80 6.06
N LYS A 60 -22.51 -18.84 5.52
CA LYS A 60 -22.90 -18.79 4.10
C LYS A 60 -22.62 -17.40 3.56
N LEU A 61 -21.85 -17.33 2.47
CA LEU A 61 -21.61 -16.10 1.74
C LEU A 61 -22.81 -15.81 0.82
N THR A 62 -23.22 -14.55 0.75
CA THR A 62 -24.15 -14.09 -0.30
C THR A 62 -23.40 -13.85 -1.61
N GLU A 63 -24.08 -13.80 -2.75
CA GLU A 63 -23.45 -13.53 -4.06
C GLU A 63 -22.62 -12.24 -4.05
N ASN A 64 -23.14 -11.17 -3.42
CA ASN A 64 -22.41 -9.92 -3.25
C ASN A 64 -21.11 -10.08 -2.45
N GLN A 65 -21.07 -11.00 -1.48
CA GLN A 65 -19.87 -11.25 -0.68
C GLN A 65 -18.85 -12.09 -1.45
N ILE A 66 -19.31 -13.00 -2.29
CA ILE A 66 -18.43 -13.75 -3.19
C ILE A 66 -17.76 -12.79 -4.17
N ALA A 67 -18.53 -11.90 -4.81
CA ALA A 67 -17.99 -10.87 -5.69
C ALA A 67 -16.98 -9.94 -4.98
N ASN A 68 -17.24 -9.60 -3.70
CA ASN A 68 -16.30 -8.82 -2.89
C ASN A 68 -15.00 -9.58 -2.61
N VAL A 69 -15.06 -10.89 -2.37
CA VAL A 69 -13.86 -11.72 -2.19
C VAL A 69 -13.06 -11.79 -3.49
N GLU A 70 -13.72 -12.04 -4.61
CA GLU A 70 -13.06 -12.07 -5.93
C GLU A 70 -12.40 -10.74 -6.26
N SER A 71 -13.11 -9.64 -6.04
CA SER A 71 -12.55 -8.29 -6.21
C SER A 71 -11.36 -8.04 -5.29
N ALA A 72 -11.41 -8.45 -4.02
CA ALA A 72 -10.31 -8.29 -3.09
C ALA A 72 -9.08 -9.10 -3.50
N ILE A 73 -9.27 -10.33 -4.00
CA ILE A 73 -8.19 -11.17 -4.52
C ILE A 73 -7.54 -10.49 -5.73
N ALA A 74 -8.33 -9.93 -6.65
CA ALA A 74 -7.82 -9.19 -7.80
C ALA A 74 -7.02 -7.94 -7.38
N ASP A 75 -7.53 -7.16 -6.41
CA ASP A 75 -6.84 -6.00 -5.84
C ASP A 75 -5.48 -6.43 -5.25
N ILE A 76 -5.43 -7.55 -4.52
CA ILE A 76 -4.20 -8.08 -3.92
C ILE A 76 -3.20 -8.56 -4.97
N GLN A 77 -3.65 -9.17 -6.08
CA GLN A 77 -2.75 -9.60 -7.15
C GLN A 77 -2.02 -8.42 -7.82
N ILE A 78 -2.63 -7.24 -7.84
CA ILE A 78 -2.04 -6.03 -8.43
C ILE A 78 -1.18 -5.27 -7.41
N PHE A 79 -1.66 -5.12 -6.17
CA PHE A 79 -1.07 -4.21 -5.18
C PHE A 79 -0.34 -4.91 -4.02
N GLY A 80 -0.48 -6.22 -3.89
CA GLY A 80 0.06 -7.01 -2.80
C GLY A 80 1.56 -7.19 -2.85
N SER A 81 2.15 -7.51 -1.70
CA SER A 81 3.53 -7.98 -1.63
C SER A 81 3.69 -9.34 -2.30
N LYS A 82 4.92 -9.70 -2.68
CA LYS A 82 5.23 -11.03 -3.25
C LYS A 82 4.78 -12.16 -2.33
N GLU A 83 4.96 -11.98 -1.02
CA GLU A 83 4.56 -12.95 0.00
C GLU A 83 3.05 -13.13 0.03
N LEU A 84 2.31 -12.02 -0.05
CA LEU A 84 0.85 -12.03 -0.08
C LEU A 84 0.29 -12.66 -1.35
N ILE A 85 0.89 -12.37 -2.52
CA ILE A 85 0.51 -12.98 -3.81
C ILE A 85 0.72 -14.50 -3.75
N THR A 86 1.87 -14.94 -3.23
CA THR A 86 2.16 -16.38 -3.07
C THR A 86 1.18 -17.07 -2.13
N ALA A 87 0.78 -16.40 -1.04
CA ALA A 87 -0.21 -16.91 -0.10
C ALA A 87 -1.61 -17.05 -0.72
N ILE A 88 -2.01 -16.07 -1.54
CA ILE A 88 -3.26 -16.10 -2.32
C ILE A 88 -3.25 -17.25 -3.33
N GLU A 89 -2.15 -17.43 -4.07
CA GLU A 89 -2.01 -18.54 -5.02
C GLU A 89 -2.18 -19.89 -4.34
N LYS A 90 -1.49 -20.09 -3.20
CA LYS A 90 -1.63 -21.31 -2.40
C LYS A 90 -3.06 -21.50 -1.91
N PHE A 91 -3.69 -20.45 -1.40
CA PHE A 91 -5.09 -20.49 -0.96
C PHE A 91 -6.05 -20.87 -2.09
N MET A 92 -5.87 -20.32 -3.31
CA MET A 92 -6.71 -20.66 -4.45
C MET A 92 -6.59 -22.15 -4.81
N VAL A 93 -5.38 -22.70 -4.78
CA VAL A 93 -5.15 -24.14 -5.00
C VAL A 93 -5.82 -24.98 -3.91
N ASP A 94 -5.61 -24.62 -2.63
CA ASP A 94 -6.19 -25.35 -1.49
C ASP A 94 -7.72 -25.26 -1.46
N PHE A 95 -8.30 -24.13 -1.87
CA PHE A 95 -9.74 -23.92 -1.97
C PHE A 95 -10.36 -24.80 -3.06
N MET A 96 -9.71 -24.95 -4.22
CA MET A 96 -10.19 -25.82 -5.30
C MET A 96 -10.18 -27.31 -4.89
N LEU A 97 -9.21 -27.72 -4.06
CA LEU A 97 -9.07 -29.11 -3.61
C LEU A 97 -9.99 -29.46 -2.45
N ASN A 98 -10.02 -28.62 -1.41
CA ASN A 98 -10.64 -28.97 -0.12
C ASN A 98 -11.95 -28.20 0.16
N LYS A 99 -12.31 -27.22 -0.68
CA LYS A 99 -13.46 -26.30 -0.50
C LYS A 99 -13.51 -25.60 0.87
N ASN A 100 -12.39 -25.58 1.60
CA ASN A 100 -12.31 -24.93 2.89
C ASN A 100 -11.86 -23.48 2.69
N ILE A 101 -12.50 -22.57 3.41
CA ILE A 101 -12.21 -21.14 3.37
C ILE A 101 -11.50 -20.79 4.68
N ASP A 102 -10.19 -20.99 4.73
CA ASP A 102 -9.36 -20.42 5.79
C ASP A 102 -8.62 -19.19 5.26
N LEU A 103 -9.17 -18.01 5.56
CA LEU A 103 -8.60 -16.71 5.18
C LEU A 103 -7.69 -16.13 6.27
N SER A 104 -7.54 -16.80 7.42
CA SER A 104 -6.85 -16.26 8.60
C SER A 104 -5.38 -15.91 8.31
N GLY A 105 -4.70 -16.78 7.55
CA GLY A 105 -3.30 -16.56 7.13
C GLY A 105 -3.16 -15.36 6.19
N ILE A 106 -4.06 -15.22 5.21
CA ILE A 106 -4.07 -14.10 4.26
C ILE A 106 -4.38 -12.79 4.98
N LEU A 107 -5.39 -12.79 5.87
CA LEU A 107 -5.77 -11.61 6.65
C LEU A 107 -4.64 -11.14 7.56
N GLY A 108 -3.87 -12.07 8.14
CA GLY A 108 -2.68 -11.75 8.92
C GLY A 108 -1.60 -11.05 8.09
N LEU A 109 -1.24 -11.63 6.93
CA LEU A 109 -0.25 -11.05 6.01
C LEU A 109 -0.70 -9.69 5.49
N LEU A 110 -1.94 -9.58 5.04
CA LEU A 110 -2.52 -8.35 4.53
C LEU A 110 -2.58 -7.25 5.59
N ARG A 111 -2.86 -7.60 6.86
CA ARG A 111 -2.77 -6.63 7.97
C ARG A 111 -1.36 -6.10 8.14
N GLU A 112 -0.34 -6.96 8.12
CA GLU A 112 1.05 -6.52 8.26
C GLU A 112 1.49 -5.65 7.06
N ASP A 113 1.06 -5.98 5.84
CA ASP A 113 1.32 -5.17 4.64
C ASP A 113 0.69 -3.77 4.75
N VAL A 114 -0.57 -3.68 5.17
CA VAL A 114 -1.25 -2.40 5.41
C VAL A 114 -0.56 -1.60 6.52
N ARG A 115 -0.18 -2.23 7.63
CA ARG A 115 0.52 -1.56 8.73
C ARG A 115 1.90 -1.05 8.30
N SER A 116 2.64 -1.86 7.56
CA SER A 116 3.94 -1.49 6.99
C SER A 116 3.81 -0.29 6.05
N ALA A 117 2.79 -0.30 5.19
CA ALA A 117 2.52 0.80 4.26
C ALA A 117 2.25 2.12 5.00
N LEU A 118 1.54 2.05 6.14
CA LEU A 118 1.25 3.16 7.05
C LEU A 118 2.38 3.50 8.04
N HIS A 119 3.53 2.84 7.97
CA HIS A 119 4.63 2.95 8.94
C HIS A 119 4.23 2.70 10.40
N LEU A 120 3.24 1.84 10.63
CA LEU A 120 2.82 1.48 11.97
C LEU A 120 3.73 0.38 12.53
N PRO A 121 4.00 0.37 13.85
CA PRO A 121 4.77 -0.69 14.48
C PRO A 121 4.14 -2.07 14.23
N ARG A 122 4.97 -3.10 14.06
CA ARG A 122 4.49 -4.48 13.96
C ARG A 122 3.78 -4.88 15.26
N THR A 123 2.71 -5.66 15.14
CA THR A 123 1.95 -6.10 16.30
C THR A 123 1.97 -7.62 16.38
N ASN A 124 2.48 -8.16 17.48
CA ASN A 124 2.56 -9.60 17.72
C ASN A 124 1.21 -10.22 18.18
N SER A 125 0.13 -9.44 18.13
CA SER A 125 -1.21 -9.88 18.49
C SER A 125 -1.87 -10.61 17.32
N ALA A 126 -2.31 -11.84 17.58
CA ALA A 126 -3.16 -12.60 16.66
C ALA A 126 -4.39 -11.77 16.27
N VAL A 127 -4.75 -11.80 14.99
CA VAL A 127 -5.98 -11.16 14.50
C VAL A 127 -7.16 -11.87 15.16
N ARG A 128 -7.86 -11.15 16.04
CA ARG A 128 -9.08 -11.64 16.69
C ARG A 128 -10.24 -10.89 16.08
N HIS A 129 -11.01 -11.57 15.23
CA HIS A 129 -12.24 -11.03 14.67
C HIS A 129 -13.31 -11.03 15.77
N PHE A 130 -13.72 -9.85 16.19
CA PHE A 130 -14.81 -9.69 17.15
C PHE A 130 -16.14 -9.98 16.44
N ARG A 131 -16.93 -10.90 17.00
CA ARG A 131 -18.27 -11.27 16.52
C ARG A 131 -19.30 -10.72 17.50
N LEU A 132 -20.35 -10.09 16.97
CA LEU A 132 -21.60 -9.78 17.69
C LEU A 132 -22.72 -10.64 17.11
#